data_AF-A0A8H7QTS3-F1
#
_entry.id   AF-A0A8H7QTS3-F1
#
_cell.length_a   1.000
_cell.length_b   1.000
_cell.length_c   1.000
_cell.angle_alpha   90.00
_cell.angle_beta   90.00
_cell.angle_gamma   90.00
#
_symmetry.space_group_name_H-M   'P 1'
#
loop_
_entity.id
_entity.type
_entity.pdbx_description
1 polymer ?
#
loop_
_entity_poly.entity_id
_entity_poly.type
_entity_poly.pdbx_seq_one_letter_code
_entity_poly.pdbx_strand_id
1 'polypeptide(L)'
;MHPPLEAHKQEGCDDVIQALDDCHRAGTFNKFIGTCNAAKTAVDKCLKEEFLVMRAANKGVAQQKRKKMEEIWKKIDEPPAYLKEEQ
;
A
#
# COMPACT_ATOMS: atom_id res chain seq x y z
N MET A 1 11.10 1.85 15.22
CA MET A 1 10.59 0.47 15.23
C MET A 1 9.65 0.31 14.05
N HIS A 2 9.84 -0.69 13.20
CA HIS A 2 8.87 -1.07 12.17
C HIS A 2 7.85 -2.06 12.76
N PRO A 3 6.64 -2.18 12.21
CA PRO A 3 5.72 -3.27 12.52
C PRO A 3 6.37 -4.63 12.21
N PRO A 4 5.89 -5.75 12.79
CA PRO A 4 6.36 -7.08 12.41
C PRO A 4 6.29 -7.25 10.89
N LEU A 5 7.44 -7.49 10.26
CA LEU A 5 7.55 -7.68 8.82
C LEU A 5 7.45 -9.18 8.54
N GLU A 6 6.53 -9.56 7.67
CA GLU A 6 6.39 -10.96 7.24
C GLU A 6 7.16 -11.13 5.93
N ALA A 7 8.12 -12.06 5.88
CA ALA A 7 9.00 -12.27 4.72
C ALA A 7 8.22 -12.40 3.39
N HIS A 8 7.11 -13.15 3.39
CA HIS A 8 6.29 -13.36 2.19
C HIS A 8 5.61 -12.08 1.63
N LYS A 9 5.53 -10.99 2.40
CA LYS A 9 4.91 -9.72 1.96
C LYS A 9 5.92 -8.73 1.41
N GLN A 10 7.21 -8.96 1.64
CA GLN A 10 8.28 -7.98 1.44
C GLN A 10 9.47 -8.63 0.73
N GLU A 11 9.19 -9.56 -0.18
CA GLU A 11 10.21 -10.33 -0.92
C GLU A 11 11.25 -9.42 -1.62
N GLY A 12 10.91 -8.15 -1.91
CA GLY A 12 11.83 -7.16 -2.47
C GLY A 12 12.71 -6.42 -1.45
N CYS A 13 12.43 -6.54 -0.16
CA CYS A 13 13.11 -5.82 0.93
C CYS A 13 13.80 -6.76 1.94
N ASP A 14 13.83 -8.07 1.71
CA ASP A 14 14.39 -9.05 2.65
C ASP A 14 15.85 -8.73 3.04
N ASP A 15 16.69 -8.32 2.10
CA ASP A 15 18.09 -8.00 2.35
C ASP A 15 18.28 -6.85 3.37
N VAL A 16 17.50 -5.77 3.22
CA VAL A 16 17.59 -4.61 4.12
C VAL A 16 16.98 -4.90 5.49
N ILE A 17 15.97 -5.78 5.53
CA ILE A 17 15.35 -6.25 6.78
C ILE A 17 16.33 -7.13 7.54
N GLN A 18 16.98 -8.07 6.87
CA GLN A 18 17.98 -8.95 7.46
C GLN A 18 19.15 -8.14 8.04
N ALA A 19 19.62 -7.12 7.32
CA ALA A 19 20.66 -6.21 7.81
C ALA A 19 20.25 -5.45 9.09
N LEU A 20 18.98 -5.02 9.18
CA LEU A 20 18.46 -4.38 10.38
C LEU A 20 18.31 -5.37 11.55
N ASP A 21 17.85 -6.58 11.27
CA ASP A 21 17.72 -7.66 12.24
C ASP A 21 19.08 -8.08 12.80
N ASP A 22 20.10 -8.20 11.96
CA ASP A 22 21.46 -8.51 12.41
C ASP A 22 22.03 -7.40 13.30
N CYS A 23 21.74 -6.12 12.98
CA CYS A 23 22.10 -5.00 13.86
C CYS A 23 21.41 -5.07 15.23
N HIS A 24 20.13 -5.45 15.26
CA HIS A 24 19.39 -5.64 16.51
C HIS A 24 19.89 -6.86 17.31
N ARG A 25 20.26 -7.95 16.63
CA ARG A 25 20.83 -9.17 17.24
C ARG A 25 22.24 -8.95 17.79
N ALA A 26 23.03 -8.08 17.16
CA ALA A 26 24.38 -7.74 17.58
C ALA A 26 24.45 -7.00 18.93
N GLY A 27 23.34 -6.40 19.38
CA GLY A 27 23.28 -5.80 20.71
C GLY A 27 21.89 -5.24 21.02
N THR A 28 21.28 -5.71 22.11
CA THR A 28 19.97 -5.25 22.56
C THR A 28 19.92 -3.75 22.84
N PHE A 29 21.01 -3.14 23.30
CA PHE A 29 21.13 -1.69 23.48
C PHE A 29 21.21 -0.91 22.16
N ASN A 30 21.73 -1.52 21.09
CA ASN A 30 21.93 -0.85 19.80
C ASN A 30 20.60 -0.42 19.15
N LYS A 31 19.52 -1.13 19.51
CA LYS A 31 18.14 -0.83 19.14
C LYS A 31 17.61 0.45 19.79
N PHE A 32 18.10 0.82 20.98
CA PHE A 32 17.58 1.94 21.77
C PHE A 32 18.41 3.22 21.62
N ILE A 33 19.72 3.11 21.39
CA ILE A 33 20.63 4.28 21.29
C ILE A 33 20.78 4.84 19.87
N GLY A 34 20.12 4.24 18.87
CA GLY A 34 20.10 4.75 17.49
C GLY A 34 21.27 4.31 16.59
N THR A 35 22.11 3.38 17.05
CA THR A 35 23.21 2.80 16.25
C THR A 35 22.72 2.08 14.98
N CYS A 36 21.49 1.54 14.98
CA CYS A 36 20.92 0.86 13.81
C CYS A 36 20.15 1.80 12.85
N ASN A 37 20.26 3.13 13.00
CA ASN A 37 19.45 4.09 12.23
C ASN A 37 19.70 4.04 10.71
N ALA A 38 20.93 3.75 10.28
CA ALA A 38 21.25 3.61 8.86
C ALA A 38 20.50 2.43 8.23
N ALA A 39 20.61 1.24 8.84
CA ALA A 39 19.88 0.05 8.42
C ALA A 39 18.36 0.26 8.47
N LYS A 40 17.87 0.94 9.52
CA LYS A 40 16.46 1.31 9.62
C LYS A 40 16.00 2.20 8.46
N THR A 41 16.81 3.18 8.08
CA THR A 41 16.49 4.10 6.98
C THR A 41 16.42 3.37 5.64
N ALA A 42 17.27 2.35 5.44
CA ALA A 42 17.22 1.50 4.25
C ALA A 42 15.91 0.70 4.18
N VAL A 43 15.49 0.09 5.29
CA VAL A 43 14.19 -0.61 5.39
C VAL A 43 13.03 0.34 5.10
N ASP A 44 13.00 1.51 5.76
CA ASP A 44 11.93 2.50 5.56
C ASP A 44 11.83 2.96 4.10
N LYS A 45 12.96 3.12 3.42
CA LYS A 45 12.99 3.51 2.00
C LYS A 45 12.40 2.42 1.12
N CYS A 46 12.85 1.17 1.31
CA CYS A 46 12.39 0.03 0.51
C CYS A 46 10.87 -0.17 0.64
N LEU A 47 10.36 -0.23 1.88
CA LEU A 47 8.92 -0.42 2.14
C LEU A 47 8.08 0.75 1.63
N LYS A 48 8.63 1.97 1.63
CA LYS A 48 7.95 3.13 1.06
C LYS A 48 7.82 3.00 -0.45
N GLU A 49 8.82 2.48 -1.14
CA GLU A 49 8.77 2.24 -2.59
C GLU A 49 7.71 1.19 -2.92
N GLU A 50 7.69 0.05 -2.22
CA GLU A 50 6.64 -0.98 -2.37
C GLU A 50 5.24 -0.40 -2.12
N PHE A 51 5.09 0.37 -1.04
CA PHE A 51 3.82 1.02 -0.72
C PHE A 51 3.34 1.96 -1.83
N LEU A 52 4.25 2.72 -2.46
CA LEU A 52 3.89 3.62 -3.56
C LEU A 52 3.42 2.85 -4.80
N VAL A 53 4.08 1.74 -5.14
CA VAL A 53 3.69 0.85 -6.23
C VAL A 53 2.28 0.29 -5.99
N MET A 54 2.05 -0.28 -4.80
CA MET A 54 0.74 -0.83 -4.42
C MET A 54 -0.34 0.24 -4.38
N ARG A 55 -0.03 1.44 -3.87
CA ARG A 55 -0.95 2.57 -3.85
C ARG A 55 -1.35 3.00 -5.26
N ALA A 56 -0.41 3.02 -6.21
CA ALA A 56 -0.71 3.34 -7.60
C ALA A 56 -1.64 2.31 -8.24
N ALA A 57 -1.36 1.01 -8.05
CA ALA A 57 -2.22 -0.07 -8.54
C ALA A 57 -3.65 0.02 -7.96
N ASN A 58 -3.76 0.21 -6.63
CA ASN A 58 -5.04 0.34 -5.95
C ASN A 58 -5.82 1.58 -6.39
N LYS A 59 -5.14 2.70 -6.70
CA LYS A 59 -5.76 3.90 -7.25
C LYS A 59 -6.42 3.60 -8.60
N GLY A 60 -5.76 2.84 -9.49
CA GLY A 60 -6.34 2.43 -10.77
C GLY A 60 -7.62 1.60 -10.60
N VAL A 61 -7.58 0.59 -9.73
CA VAL A 61 -8.75 -0.25 -9.42
C VAL A 61 -9.89 0.59 -8.81
N ALA A 62 -9.59 1.50 -7.89
CA ALA A 62 -10.58 2.37 -7.27
C ALA A 62 -11.25 3.30 -8.30
N GLN A 63 -10.49 3.84 -9.26
CA GLN A 63 -11.04 4.66 -10.35
C GLN A 63 -11.97 3.85 -11.26
N GLN A 64 -11.58 2.63 -11.63
CA GLN A 64 -12.44 1.75 -12.43
C GLN A 64 -13.74 1.41 -11.70
N LYS A 65 -13.67 1.10 -10.40
CA LYS A 65 -14.86 0.87 -9.58
C LYS A 65 -15.75 2.11 -9.54
N ARG A 66 -15.18 3.31 -9.34
CA ARG A 66 -15.95 4.57 -9.36
C ARG A 66 -16.68 4.79 -10.69
N LYS A 67 -16.01 4.60 -11.83
CA LYS A 67 -16.64 4.74 -13.16
C LYS A 67 -17.81 3.78 -13.35
N LYS A 68 -17.63 2.50 -12.99
CA LYS A 68 -18.71 1.50 -13.04
C LYS A 68 -19.90 1.89 -12.18
N MET A 69 -19.65 2.38 -10.96
CA MET A 69 -20.74 2.83 -10.08
C MET A 69 -21.46 4.04 -10.66
N GLU A 70 -20.74 5.01 -11.22
CA GLU A 70 -21.34 6.18 -11.87
C GLU A 70 -22.22 5.78 -13.07
N GLU A 71 -21.79 4.82 -13.89
CA GLU A 71 -22.60 4.27 -14.99
C GLU A 71 -23.86 3.57 -14.50
N ILE A 72 -23.77 2.81 -13.39
CA ILE A 72 -24.92 2.15 -12.78
C ILE A 72 -25.91 3.19 -12.26
N TRP A 73 -25.43 4.21 -11.54
CA TRP A 73 -26.27 5.30 -11.02
C TRP A 73 -26.98 6.05 -12.16
N LYS A 74 -26.28 6.38 -13.25
CA LYS A 74 -26.91 7.01 -14.43
C LYS A 74 -28.04 6.20 -15.04
N LYS A 75 -27.92 4.86 -15.07
CA LYS A 75 -28.96 3.97 -15.58
C LYS A 75 -30.16 3.85 -14.64
N ILE A 76 -29.95 4.01 -13.33
CA ILE A 76 -31.02 4.03 -12.33
C ILE A 76 -31.78 5.36 -12.39
N ASP A 77 -31.06 6.46 -12.59
CA ASP A 77 -31.63 7.81 -12.68
C ASP A 77 -32.31 8.09 -14.03
N GLU A 78 -32.04 7.31 -15.08
CA GLU A 78 -32.71 7.45 -16.37
C GLU A 78 -34.17 6.98 -16.28
N PRO A 79 -35.17 7.86 -16.47
CA PRO A 79 -36.56 7.46 -16.43
C PRO A 79 -36.83 6.47 -17.58
N PRO A 80 -37.57 5.38 -17.32
CA PRO A 80 -37.84 4.35 -18.32
C PRO A 80 -38.52 4.95 -19.55
N ALA A 81 -38.18 4.40 -20.74
CA ALA A 81 -38.55 4.97 -22.03
C ALA A 81 -40.06 5.26 -22.21
N TYR A 82 -40.93 4.49 -21.56
CA TYR A 82 -42.38 4.69 -21.61
C TYR A 82 -42.86 5.98 -20.90
N LEU A 83 -42.06 6.59 -20.02
CA LEU A 83 -42.37 7.89 -19.41
C LEU A 83 -41.94 9.08 -20.27
N LYS A 84 -41.15 8.86 -21.33
CA LYS A 84 -40.72 9.90 -22.27
C LYS A 84 -41.74 10.15 -23.39
N GLU A 85 -42.75 9.30 -23.53
CA GLU A 85 -43.76 9.36 -24.61
C GLU A 85 -45.04 10.15 -24.22
N GLU A 86 -45.21 10.56 -22.96
CA GLU A 86 -46.42 11.22 -22.45
C GLU A 86 -46.36 12.77 -22.41
N GLN A 87 -45.48 13.44 -23.17
CA GLN A 87 -45.39 14.92 -23.21
C GLN A 87 -45.37 15.52 -24.60
#